data_AF-A0A924YEN8-F1
#
_entry.id   AF-A0A924YEN8-F1
#
_cell.length_a   1.000
_cell.length_b   1.000
_cell.length_c   1.000
_cell.angle_alpha   90.00
_cell.angle_beta   90.00
_cell.angle_gamma   90.00
#
_symmetry.space_group_name_H-M   'P 1'
#
loop_
_entity.id
_entity.type
_entity.pdbx_description
1 polymer ?
#
loop_
_entity_poly.entity_id
_entity_poly.type
_entity_poly.pdbx_seq_one_letter_code
_entity_poly.pdbx_strand_id
1 'polypeptide(L)'
;MSNRNNVLIGVTLALLCVSAVTLKVSAEPPKDPKSVSKPAKPAKVEADPLDLAEYCRLKASTFEKITQYPWHAVPRGSQTFAGVPLEISGAIMLWGERNAKNGQAYPEQINDIPIQRKFETLYVCHGAFFEGKKGLPMCEIVFHYSDDTTASDKILCGEDTRDWYANRKMPPLGPSGPRSTLAWDTDAKLGEDRTQAIRFCLTAIANLYPGKEVTTIDLVSPKTQTAACILGMTTGKSGLLKRPKEDSK
;
A
#
# COMPACT_ATOMS: atom_id res chain seq x y z
N MET A 1 -59.34 23.87 -19.03
CA MET A 1 -60.66 23.83 -19.72
C MET A 1 -60.56 22.82 -20.84
N SER A 2 -61.55 21.92 -20.92
CA SER A 2 -61.97 21.02 -22.02
C SER A 2 -61.02 20.76 -23.22
N ASN A 3 -60.90 19.56 -23.77
CA ASN A 3 -62.03 18.70 -24.12
C ASN A 3 -61.60 17.27 -24.47
N ARG A 4 -62.49 16.32 -24.15
CA ARG A 4 -62.56 14.97 -24.71
C ARG A 4 -62.89 15.01 -26.21
N ASN A 5 -62.54 13.97 -26.96
CA ASN A 5 -63.45 13.36 -27.93
C ASN A 5 -63.05 11.93 -28.30
N ASN A 6 -63.99 11.02 -28.10
CA ASN A 6 -64.05 9.66 -28.62
C ASN A 6 -64.37 9.68 -30.12
N VAL A 7 -63.88 8.69 -30.87
CA VAL A 7 -64.64 8.11 -31.99
C VAL A 7 -64.48 6.59 -31.97
N LEU A 8 -65.64 5.94 -32.03
CA LEU A 8 -65.91 4.50 -32.12
C LEU A 8 -66.25 4.16 -33.58
N ILE A 9 -66.13 2.87 -33.92
CA ILE A 9 -66.95 2.06 -34.88
C ILE A 9 -66.09 1.37 -35.95
N GLY A 10 -66.26 0.04 -36.03
CA GLY A 10 -65.89 -0.75 -37.21
C GLY A 10 -65.69 -2.24 -36.93
N VAL A 11 -66.76 -2.95 -36.57
CA VAL A 11 -66.80 -4.43 -36.43
C VAL A 11 -66.89 -5.07 -37.82
N THR A 12 -66.06 -6.08 -38.10
CA THR A 12 -66.42 -7.13 -39.07
C THR A 12 -65.99 -8.50 -38.55
N LEU A 13 -66.97 -9.40 -38.53
CA LEU A 13 -66.97 -10.77 -38.05
C LEU A 13 -66.31 -11.71 -39.07
N ALA A 14 -65.45 -12.64 -38.63
CA ALA A 14 -65.16 -13.86 -39.38
C ALA A 14 -64.73 -14.98 -38.44
N LEU A 15 -65.13 -16.18 -38.83
CA LEU A 15 -65.47 -17.33 -38.01
C LEU A 15 -64.36 -18.39 -38.04
N LEU A 16 -64.24 -19.15 -36.93
CA LEU A 16 -63.87 -20.58 -36.85
C LEU A 16 -62.48 -21.05 -37.34
N CYS A 17 -61.69 -21.60 -36.41
CA CYS A 17 -61.26 -23.02 -36.42
C CYS A 17 -60.37 -23.32 -35.20
N VAL A 18 -60.84 -24.21 -34.33
CA VAL A 18 -60.08 -24.76 -33.20
C VAL A 18 -59.37 -26.02 -33.69
N SER A 19 -58.04 -26.03 -33.63
CA SER A 19 -57.23 -27.25 -33.74
C SER A 19 -56.33 -27.33 -32.51
N ALA A 20 -56.60 -28.28 -31.63
CA ALA A 20 -55.73 -28.61 -30.51
C ALA A 20 -54.47 -29.30 -31.05
N VAL A 21 -53.31 -28.68 -30.88
CA VAL A 21 -52.00 -29.31 -31.10
C VAL A 21 -51.46 -29.74 -29.74
N THR A 22 -51.46 -31.05 -29.49
CA THR A 22 -50.72 -31.68 -28.40
C THR A 22 -49.22 -31.63 -28.70
N LEU A 23 -48.49 -30.77 -27.99
CA LEU A 23 -47.02 -30.79 -27.97
C LEU A 23 -46.53 -31.94 -27.08
N LYS A 24 -45.95 -32.97 -27.70
CA LYS A 24 -45.09 -33.93 -27.02
C LYS A 24 -43.77 -33.25 -26.67
N VAL A 25 -43.54 -32.96 -25.39
CA VAL A 25 -42.21 -32.61 -24.88
C VAL A 25 -41.43 -33.91 -24.70
N SER A 26 -40.38 -34.09 -25.49
CA SER A 26 -39.38 -35.15 -25.31
C SER A 26 -38.45 -34.72 -24.17
N ALA A 27 -38.46 -35.45 -23.06
CA ALA A 27 -37.53 -35.23 -21.95
C ALA A 27 -36.16 -35.86 -22.27
N GLU A 28 -35.10 -35.06 -22.22
CA GLU A 28 -33.71 -35.56 -22.12
C GLU A 28 -33.45 -36.13 -20.72
N PRO A 29 -32.54 -37.12 -20.57
CA PRO A 29 -32.21 -37.69 -19.28
C PRO A 29 -31.38 -36.71 -18.41
N PRO A 30 -31.46 -36.80 -17.07
CA PRO A 30 -30.82 -35.83 -16.17
C PRO A 30 -29.30 -35.98 -16.17
N LYS A 31 -28.60 -34.85 -16.27
CA LYS A 31 -27.14 -34.75 -16.07
C LYS A 31 -26.83 -34.82 -14.57
N ASP A 32 -25.78 -35.57 -14.23
CA ASP A 32 -25.28 -35.78 -12.87
C ASP A 32 -25.14 -34.48 -12.05
N PRO A 33 -25.49 -34.50 -10.74
CA PRO A 33 -25.39 -33.32 -9.90
C PRO A 33 -23.91 -32.97 -9.67
N LYS A 34 -23.46 -31.89 -10.31
CA LYS A 34 -22.18 -31.25 -9.98
C LYS A 34 -22.19 -30.84 -8.51
N SER A 35 -21.25 -31.43 -7.76
CA SER A 35 -20.70 -30.99 -6.48
C SER A 35 -20.99 -29.52 -6.17
N VAL A 36 -21.88 -29.27 -5.21
CA VAL A 36 -22.04 -27.96 -4.60
C VAL A 36 -20.81 -27.74 -3.72
N SER A 37 -19.86 -26.94 -4.19
CA SER A 37 -18.70 -26.52 -3.40
C SER A 37 -19.19 -25.74 -2.17
N LYS A 38 -18.86 -26.26 -0.99
CA LYS A 38 -19.00 -25.59 0.31
C LYS A 38 -18.41 -24.17 0.22
N PRO A 39 -19.03 -23.12 0.82
CA PRO A 39 -18.45 -21.79 0.84
C PRO A 39 -17.05 -21.86 1.45
N ALA A 40 -16.03 -21.45 0.70
CA ALA A 40 -14.69 -21.31 1.22
C ALA A 40 -14.74 -20.29 2.36
N LYS A 41 -14.35 -20.71 3.56
CA LYS A 41 -14.07 -19.81 4.69
C LYS A 41 -13.12 -18.73 4.15
N PRO A 42 -13.37 -17.42 4.38
CA PRO A 42 -12.48 -16.38 3.88
C PRO A 42 -11.06 -16.69 4.34
N ALA A 43 -10.13 -16.80 3.39
CA ALA A 43 -8.73 -17.05 3.69
C ALA A 43 -8.27 -15.93 4.63
N LYS A 44 -7.69 -16.30 5.78
CA LYS A 44 -7.08 -15.33 6.69
C LYS A 44 -5.94 -14.68 5.91
N VAL A 45 -6.13 -13.45 5.46
CA VAL A 45 -5.12 -12.68 4.72
C VAL A 45 -3.88 -12.61 5.60
N GLU A 46 -2.77 -13.17 5.11
CA GLU A 46 -1.52 -13.28 5.86
C GLU A 46 -0.76 -11.94 5.91
N ALA A 47 -0.95 -11.14 4.86
CA ALA A 47 -0.40 -9.81 4.67
C ALA A 47 -1.37 -8.95 3.86
N ASP A 48 -1.61 -7.73 4.31
CA ASP A 48 -2.61 -6.82 3.75
C ASP A 48 -1.98 -5.43 3.56
N PRO A 49 -1.56 -5.10 2.32
CA PRO A 49 -1.03 -3.79 1.96
C PRO A 49 -2.06 -2.69 2.18
N LEU A 50 -1.62 -1.57 2.74
CA LEU A 50 -2.45 -0.40 2.95
C LEU A 50 -2.55 0.43 1.68
N ASP A 51 -3.75 0.93 1.37
CA ASP A 51 -3.91 1.97 0.36
C ASP A 51 -3.53 3.34 0.96
N LEU A 52 -2.38 3.85 0.54
CA LEU A 52 -1.84 5.14 0.98
C LEU A 52 -2.03 6.24 -0.07
N ALA A 53 -2.81 6.00 -1.12
CA ALA A 53 -2.90 6.90 -2.27
C ALA A 53 -3.30 8.32 -1.88
N GLU A 54 -4.26 8.49 -0.97
CA GLU A 54 -4.73 9.81 -0.54
C GLU A 54 -3.67 10.57 0.27
N TYR A 55 -2.85 9.87 1.04
CA TYR A 55 -1.81 10.44 1.91
C TYR A 55 -0.51 10.80 1.18
N CYS A 56 -0.26 10.20 0.01
CA CYS A 56 0.91 10.49 -0.80
C CYS A 56 0.86 11.92 -1.35
N ARG A 57 1.78 12.80 -0.93
CA ARG A 57 1.96 14.12 -1.57
C ARG A 57 2.62 13.99 -2.94
N LEU A 58 3.59 13.08 -3.07
CA LEU A 58 4.20 12.76 -4.35
C LEU A 58 3.47 11.56 -4.96
N LYS A 59 2.63 11.79 -5.96
CA LYS A 59 1.88 10.70 -6.61
C LYS A 59 2.79 9.92 -7.55
N ALA A 60 2.67 8.58 -7.57
CA ALA A 60 3.46 7.73 -8.46
C ALA A 60 3.31 8.10 -9.94
N SER A 61 2.13 8.60 -10.35
CA SER A 61 1.85 9.11 -11.70
C SER A 61 2.70 10.31 -12.12
N THR A 62 3.37 10.97 -11.17
CA THR A 62 4.25 12.13 -11.44
C THR A 62 5.73 11.75 -11.50
N PHE A 63 6.12 10.54 -11.09
CA PHE A 63 7.52 10.14 -10.96
C PHE A 63 8.33 10.31 -12.25
N GLU A 64 7.74 9.99 -13.42
CA GLU A 64 8.38 10.16 -14.73
C GLU A 64 8.70 11.62 -15.07
N LYS A 65 7.97 12.57 -14.48
CA LYS A 65 8.12 14.01 -14.77
C LYS A 65 9.20 14.67 -13.89
N ILE A 66 9.69 13.95 -12.88
CA ILE A 66 10.68 14.48 -11.94
C ILE A 66 12.07 14.15 -12.46
N THR A 67 12.78 15.18 -12.90
CA THR A 67 14.12 15.05 -13.49
C THR A 67 15.24 15.45 -12.52
N GLN A 68 14.92 16.16 -11.43
CA GLN A 68 15.90 16.59 -10.43
C GLN A 68 16.48 15.41 -9.63
N TYR A 69 15.69 14.36 -9.45
CA TYR A 69 16.07 13.13 -8.77
C TYR A 69 15.50 11.93 -9.55
N PRO A 70 16.08 10.73 -9.46
CA PRO A 70 15.71 9.60 -10.32
C PRO A 70 14.41 8.88 -9.89
N TRP A 71 13.34 9.63 -9.62
CA TRP A 71 12.03 9.09 -9.22
C TRP A 71 11.40 8.20 -10.28
N HIS A 72 11.72 8.41 -11.57
CA HIS A 72 11.27 7.55 -12.66
C HIS A 72 11.62 6.06 -12.41
N ALA A 73 12.72 5.77 -11.71
CA ALA A 73 13.16 4.42 -11.41
C ALA A 73 12.50 3.81 -10.17
N VAL A 74 11.78 4.60 -9.37
CA VAL A 74 11.10 4.10 -8.15
C VAL A 74 9.93 3.19 -8.56
N PRO A 75 9.83 1.97 -8.00
CA PRO A 75 8.75 1.04 -8.30
C PRO A 75 7.36 1.61 -7.97
N ARG A 76 6.33 1.10 -8.65
CA ARG A 76 4.94 1.57 -8.53
C ARG A 76 3.97 0.38 -8.55
N GLY A 77 2.78 0.58 -8.02
CA GLY A 77 1.74 -0.43 -8.00
C GLY A 77 2.05 -1.56 -7.03
N SER A 78 1.50 -2.75 -7.31
CA SER A 78 1.74 -3.96 -6.53
C SER A 78 3.20 -4.43 -6.67
N GLN A 79 3.89 -4.53 -5.55
CA GLN A 79 5.28 -4.94 -5.44
C GLN A 79 5.44 -6.00 -4.34
N THR A 80 6.58 -6.68 -4.31
CA THR A 80 6.97 -7.52 -3.18
C THR A 80 8.44 -7.32 -2.89
N PHE A 81 8.76 -6.75 -1.73
CA PHE A 81 10.15 -6.55 -1.28
C PHE A 81 10.41 -7.35 -0.03
N ALA A 82 11.56 -8.05 0.02
CA ALA A 82 11.94 -8.86 1.17
C ALA A 82 10.80 -9.80 1.66
N GLY A 83 10.01 -10.37 0.75
CA GLY A 83 8.88 -11.26 1.08
C GLY A 83 7.60 -10.57 1.55
N VAL A 84 7.56 -9.24 1.61
CA VAL A 84 6.39 -8.46 2.03
C VAL A 84 5.70 -7.84 0.80
N PRO A 85 4.41 -8.12 0.55
CA PRO A 85 3.66 -7.46 -0.51
C PRO A 85 3.44 -5.99 -0.15
N LEU A 86 3.48 -5.09 -1.12
CA LEU A 86 3.32 -3.65 -0.96
C LEU A 86 2.45 -3.11 -2.10
N GLU A 87 1.72 -2.04 -1.82
CA GLU A 87 1.08 -1.21 -2.85
C GLU A 87 1.74 0.17 -2.84
N ILE A 88 2.42 0.54 -3.92
CA ILE A 88 3.16 1.81 -4.03
C ILE A 88 2.42 2.77 -4.97
N SER A 89 1.58 3.61 -4.36
CA SER A 89 0.80 4.64 -5.05
C SER A 89 1.48 6.02 -5.09
N GLY A 90 2.60 6.17 -4.38
CA GLY A 90 3.37 7.40 -4.31
C GLY A 90 4.37 7.40 -3.14
N ALA A 91 4.68 8.59 -2.64
CA ALA A 91 5.48 8.76 -1.42
C ALA A 91 4.81 9.74 -0.45
N ILE A 92 4.76 9.35 0.82
CA ILE A 92 4.50 10.21 1.96
C ILE A 92 5.85 10.79 2.40
N MET A 93 5.93 12.12 2.52
CA MET A 93 7.13 12.82 2.96
C MET A 93 6.79 13.63 4.19
N LEU A 94 7.55 13.44 5.27
CA LEU A 94 7.41 14.20 6.51
C LEU A 94 8.41 15.33 6.58
N TRP A 95 8.16 16.28 7.48
CA TRP A 95 9.08 17.37 7.76
C TRP A 95 10.45 16.86 8.22
N GLY A 96 11.51 17.54 7.80
CA GLY A 96 12.87 17.36 8.30
C GLY A 96 13.65 18.67 8.13
N GLU A 97 14.56 18.96 9.05
CA GLU A 97 15.22 20.26 9.14
C GLU A 97 15.97 20.64 7.86
N ARG A 98 16.68 19.68 7.25
CA ARG A 98 17.44 19.93 6.01
C ARG A 98 16.54 20.14 4.81
N ASN A 99 15.43 19.41 4.72
CA ASN A 99 14.41 19.65 3.70
C ASN A 99 13.83 21.06 3.85
N ALA A 100 13.47 21.46 5.08
CA ALA A 100 12.94 22.79 5.37
C ALA A 100 13.95 23.90 5.03
N LYS A 101 15.23 23.74 5.40
CA LYS A 101 16.31 24.66 5.02
C LYS A 101 16.51 24.79 3.51
N ASN A 102 16.19 23.74 2.76
CA ASN A 102 16.20 23.73 1.29
C ASN A 102 14.86 24.18 0.67
N GLY A 103 13.98 24.80 1.45
CA GLY A 103 12.70 25.35 0.99
C GLY A 103 11.60 24.31 0.76
N GLN A 104 11.78 23.06 1.18
CA GLN A 104 10.75 22.03 1.05
C GLN A 104 9.75 22.11 2.22
N ALA A 105 8.47 22.21 1.89
CA ALA A 105 7.37 22.29 2.85
C ALA A 105 6.65 20.94 2.98
N TYR A 106 7.18 20.06 3.82
CA TYR A 106 6.55 18.79 4.17
C TYR A 106 5.81 18.88 5.52
N PRO A 107 4.70 18.14 5.70
CA PRO A 107 3.93 18.17 6.93
C PRO A 107 4.71 17.56 8.09
N GLU A 108 4.54 18.11 9.29
CA GLU A 108 5.11 17.54 10.51
C GLU A 108 4.38 16.28 10.97
N GLN A 109 3.13 16.10 10.54
CA GLN A 109 2.30 14.98 10.92
C GLN A 109 1.31 14.61 9.81
N ILE A 110 1.04 13.32 9.68
CA ILE A 110 -0.12 12.77 8.96
C ILE A 110 -0.92 11.97 9.98
N ASN A 111 -2.20 12.32 10.13
CA ASN A 111 -3.07 11.71 11.13
C ASN A 111 -4.07 10.76 10.50
N ASP A 112 -4.61 9.89 11.36
CA ASP A 112 -5.83 9.13 11.10
C ASP A 112 -5.74 8.26 9.83
N ILE A 113 -4.58 7.66 9.56
CA ILE A 113 -4.44 6.68 8.48
C ILE A 113 -5.20 5.42 8.92
N PRO A 114 -6.27 5.02 8.21
CA PRO A 114 -7.14 3.94 8.64
C PRO A 114 -6.42 2.59 8.57
N ILE A 115 -6.51 1.83 9.65
CA ILE A 115 -6.05 0.44 9.72
C ILE A 115 -7.24 -0.50 9.92
N GLN A 116 -8.06 -0.25 10.94
CA GLN A 116 -9.33 -0.93 11.24
C GLN A 116 -9.19 -2.46 11.28
N ARG A 117 -8.11 -2.95 11.90
CA ARG A 117 -7.84 -4.39 11.99
C ARG A 117 -6.84 -4.74 13.09
N LYS A 118 -6.79 -6.05 13.40
CA LYS A 118 -5.80 -6.68 14.27
C LYS A 118 -4.68 -7.25 13.42
N PHE A 119 -3.43 -7.04 13.84
CA PHE A 119 -2.25 -7.57 13.15
C PHE A 119 -1.08 -7.69 14.14
N GLU A 120 -0.07 -8.47 13.78
CA GLU A 120 1.12 -8.68 14.63
C GLU A 120 2.24 -7.70 14.29
N THR A 121 2.38 -7.32 13.03
CA THR A 121 3.48 -6.47 12.55
C THR A 121 3.01 -5.51 11.46
N LEU A 122 3.44 -4.26 11.56
CA LEU A 122 3.38 -3.28 10.49
C LEU A 122 4.73 -3.27 9.78
N TYR A 123 4.74 -3.61 8.50
CA TYR A 123 5.91 -3.52 7.64
C TYR A 123 5.89 -2.20 6.89
N VAL A 124 6.97 -1.44 6.96
CA VAL A 124 7.06 -0.10 6.37
C VAL A 124 8.20 -0.06 5.37
N CYS A 125 7.90 0.26 4.11
CA CYS A 125 8.89 0.50 3.06
C CYS A 125 9.21 1.99 2.99
N HIS A 126 10.46 2.36 3.24
CA HIS A 126 10.86 3.76 3.39
C HIS A 126 12.31 4.01 3.01
N GLY A 127 12.66 5.28 2.88
CA GLY A 127 14.02 5.78 2.90
C GLY A 127 14.09 7.08 3.71
N ALA A 128 15.29 7.51 4.04
CA ALA A 128 15.52 8.80 4.67
C ALA A 128 15.89 9.84 3.63
N PHE A 129 15.38 11.07 3.75
CA PHE A 129 16.04 12.23 3.15
C PHE A 129 17.17 12.68 4.07
N PHE A 130 18.39 12.73 3.53
CA PHE A 130 19.60 13.09 4.25
C PHE A 130 19.97 12.09 5.36
N GLU A 131 21.17 11.52 5.30
CA GLU A 131 21.67 10.65 6.36
C GLU A 131 21.78 11.38 7.72
N GLY A 132 21.19 10.77 8.74
CA GLY A 132 21.32 11.11 10.16
C GLY A 132 22.46 10.38 10.86
N LYS A 133 22.78 10.79 12.09
CA LYS A 133 23.61 9.94 12.98
C LYS A 133 22.86 8.63 13.25
N LYS A 134 23.59 7.52 13.45
CA LYS A 134 22.99 6.25 13.84
C LYS A 134 22.15 6.42 15.12
N GLY A 135 20.94 5.88 15.12
CA GLY A 135 19.98 5.98 16.24
C GLY A 135 19.13 7.26 16.23
N LEU A 136 19.38 8.21 15.32
CA LEU A 136 18.56 9.42 15.22
C LEU A 136 17.15 9.09 14.70
N PRO A 137 16.06 9.50 15.38
CA PRO A 137 14.72 9.19 14.94
C PRO A 137 14.33 10.00 13.69
N MET A 138 13.73 9.32 12.71
CA MET A 138 13.29 9.88 11.43
C MET A 138 11.76 9.98 11.33
N CYS A 139 11.05 9.01 11.91
CA CYS A 139 9.59 8.93 11.92
C CYS A 139 9.16 8.27 13.22
N GLU A 140 8.14 8.78 13.89
CA GLU A 140 7.40 8.07 14.91
C GLU A 140 6.06 7.61 14.33
N ILE A 141 5.74 6.34 14.55
CA ILE A 141 4.44 5.75 14.18
C ILE A 141 3.66 5.54 15.47
N VAL A 142 2.50 6.17 15.56
CA VAL A 142 1.60 6.05 16.72
C VAL A 142 0.44 5.17 16.31
N PHE A 143 0.24 4.07 17.02
CA PHE A 143 -0.92 3.20 16.89
C PHE A 143 -2.02 3.67 17.85
N HIS A 144 -3.22 3.87 17.31
CA HIS A 144 -4.43 4.13 18.07
C HIS A 144 -5.27 2.86 18.11
N TYR A 145 -5.60 2.40 19.31
CA TYR A 145 -6.38 1.17 19.50
C TYR A 145 -7.85 1.49 19.72
N SER A 146 -8.72 0.50 19.46
CA SER A 146 -10.18 0.62 19.61
C SER A 146 -10.66 0.88 21.06
N ASP A 147 -9.77 0.76 22.05
CA ASP A 147 -10.04 1.02 23.47
C ASP A 147 -9.41 2.35 23.94
N ASP A 148 -9.14 3.26 23.00
CA ASP A 148 -8.52 4.58 23.19
C ASP A 148 -7.09 4.54 23.75
N THR A 149 -6.50 3.36 23.92
CA THR A 149 -5.07 3.26 24.26
C THR A 149 -4.20 3.54 23.04
N THR A 150 -2.95 3.91 23.27
CA THR A 150 -1.96 4.13 22.22
C THR A 150 -0.66 3.40 22.51
N ALA A 151 0.10 3.13 21.44
CA ALA A 151 1.50 2.71 21.52
C ALA A 151 2.26 3.37 20.38
N SER A 152 3.56 3.58 20.53
CA SER A 152 4.38 4.12 19.44
C SER A 152 5.74 3.44 19.31
N ASP A 153 6.29 3.50 18.11
CA ASP A 153 7.65 3.06 17.78
C ASP A 153 8.26 4.03 16.77
N LYS A 154 9.59 4.08 16.70
CA LYS A 154 10.34 5.02 15.87
C LYS A 154 11.17 4.30 14.84
N ILE A 155 11.19 4.80 13.61
CA ILE A 155 12.16 4.40 12.58
C ILE A 155 13.44 5.21 12.80
N LEU A 156 14.55 4.50 13.00
CA LEU A 156 15.84 5.11 13.37
C LEU A 156 16.83 5.12 12.20
N CYS A 157 17.53 6.24 12.01
CA CYS A 157 18.58 6.36 11.01
C CYS A 157 19.73 5.40 11.31
N GLY A 158 20.25 4.75 10.27
CA GLY A 158 21.33 3.77 10.32
C GLY A 158 20.93 2.39 10.86
N GLU A 159 20.00 2.33 11.82
CA GLU A 159 19.47 1.08 12.36
C GLU A 159 18.32 0.52 11.55
N ASP A 160 17.37 1.35 11.14
CA ASP A 160 16.21 0.92 10.38
C ASP A 160 16.21 1.44 8.94
N THR A 161 16.78 2.63 8.75
CA THR A 161 16.78 3.32 7.46
C THR A 161 18.18 3.80 7.08
N ARG A 162 18.28 4.26 5.85
CA ARG A 162 19.44 4.91 5.26
C ARG A 162 18.97 5.99 4.29
N ASP A 163 19.85 6.92 3.96
CA ASP A 163 19.57 7.93 2.93
C ASP A 163 19.17 7.23 1.64
N TRP A 164 17.99 7.55 1.12
CA TRP A 164 17.46 6.97 -0.11
C TRP A 164 18.37 7.27 -1.31
N TYR A 165 19.07 8.41 -1.29
CA TYR A 165 20.02 8.85 -2.30
C TYR A 165 21.40 8.24 -1.99
N ALA A 166 21.56 6.97 -2.38
CA ALA A 166 22.68 6.14 -1.96
C ALA A 166 24.02 6.57 -2.58
N ASN A 167 25.10 6.33 -1.84
CA ASN A 167 26.46 6.38 -2.38
C ASN A 167 27.06 4.97 -2.34
N ARG A 168 27.17 4.31 -3.51
CA ARG A 168 27.72 2.95 -3.65
C ARG A 168 29.13 2.80 -3.07
N LYS A 169 29.92 3.86 -3.06
CA LYS A 169 31.30 3.87 -2.55
C LYS A 169 31.37 3.94 -1.02
N MET A 170 30.24 4.16 -0.35
CA MET A 170 30.14 4.34 1.10
C MET A 170 29.25 3.25 1.71
N PRO A 171 29.77 2.02 1.90
CA PRO A 171 29.05 0.97 2.62
C PRO A 171 28.86 1.31 4.12
N PRO A 172 27.89 0.69 4.80
CA PRO A 172 26.93 -0.29 4.27
C PRO A 172 25.79 0.35 3.47
N LEU A 173 25.29 -0.39 2.48
CA LEU A 173 24.11 0.02 1.72
C LEU A 173 22.81 -0.16 2.50
N GLY A 174 22.75 -1.15 3.40
CA GLY A 174 21.58 -1.45 4.20
C GLY A 174 21.59 -0.82 5.60
N PRO A 175 20.45 -0.91 6.28
CA PRO A 175 20.35 -0.64 7.71
C PRO A 175 21.04 -1.74 8.53
N SER A 176 21.45 -1.45 9.76
CA SER A 176 22.16 -2.43 10.62
C SER A 176 21.27 -3.18 11.63
N GLY A 177 20.04 -2.71 11.84
CA GLY A 177 19.13 -3.22 12.85
C GLY A 177 18.49 -4.55 12.44
N PRO A 178 18.20 -5.44 13.40
CA PRO A 178 17.74 -6.80 13.10
C PRO A 178 16.31 -6.86 12.54
N ARG A 179 15.50 -5.82 12.79
CA ARG A 179 14.12 -5.70 12.30
C ARG A 179 14.00 -5.05 10.92
N SER A 180 15.13 -4.72 10.29
CA SER A 180 15.17 -3.94 9.07
C SER A 180 16.09 -4.57 8.03
N THR A 181 15.85 -4.28 6.76
CA THR A 181 16.69 -4.77 5.66
C THR A 181 16.71 -3.80 4.48
N LEU A 182 17.76 -3.90 3.64
CA LEU A 182 17.76 -3.27 2.32
C LEU A 182 16.75 -4.04 1.47
N ALA A 183 15.65 -3.38 1.10
CA ALA A 183 14.50 -4.04 0.51
C ALA A 183 14.52 -3.95 -1.02
N TRP A 184 15.03 -2.84 -1.53
CA TRP A 184 15.17 -2.58 -2.95
C TRP A 184 16.25 -1.52 -3.17
N ASP A 185 17.01 -1.67 -4.25
CA ASP A 185 17.94 -0.66 -4.73
C ASP A 185 18.14 -0.77 -6.24
N THR A 186 18.55 0.33 -6.86
CA THR A 186 18.92 0.36 -8.27
C THR A 186 19.89 1.50 -8.55
N ASP A 187 20.55 1.42 -9.69
CA ASP A 187 21.33 2.52 -10.26
C ASP A 187 20.53 3.11 -11.43
N ALA A 188 20.10 4.36 -11.28
CA ALA A 188 19.19 5.04 -12.21
C ALA A 188 19.87 6.22 -12.91
N LYS A 189 19.56 6.42 -14.20
CA LYS A 189 20.10 7.55 -14.96
C LYS A 189 19.56 8.88 -14.43
N LEU A 190 20.38 9.92 -14.41
CA LEU A 190 20.01 11.28 -13.99
C LEU A 190 20.57 12.30 -14.98
N GLY A 191 19.83 12.50 -16.08
CA GLY A 191 20.35 13.16 -17.28
C GLY A 191 21.11 12.18 -18.17
N GLU A 192 21.95 12.69 -19.07
CA GLU A 192 22.63 11.87 -20.08
C GLU A 192 23.84 11.12 -19.50
N ASP A 193 24.66 11.80 -18.69
CA ASP A 193 26.00 11.31 -18.29
C ASP A 193 26.12 10.87 -16.83
N ARG A 194 25.05 10.98 -16.03
CA ARG A 194 25.10 10.65 -14.60
C ARG A 194 24.20 9.48 -14.28
N THR A 195 24.70 8.64 -13.39
CA THR A 195 23.94 7.57 -12.75
C THR A 195 23.94 7.83 -11.26
N GLN A 196 22.78 7.62 -10.65
CA GLN A 196 22.57 7.76 -9.23
C GLN A 196 22.00 6.47 -8.65
N ALA A 197 22.66 5.96 -7.63
CA ALA A 197 22.14 4.86 -6.85
C ALA A 197 21.00 5.34 -5.94
N ILE A 198 19.88 4.63 -5.93
CA ILE A 198 18.80 4.84 -4.98
C ILE A 198 18.45 3.54 -4.26
N ARG A 199 17.96 3.67 -3.03
CA ARG A 199 17.62 2.53 -2.18
C ARG A 199 16.42 2.81 -1.29
N PHE A 200 15.73 1.74 -0.92
CA PHE A 200 14.70 1.76 0.10
C PHE A 200 14.90 0.59 1.06
N CYS A 201 14.64 0.86 2.33
CA CYS A 201 14.67 -0.10 3.42
C CYS A 201 13.25 -0.57 3.72
N LEU A 202 13.15 -1.75 4.32
CA LEU A 202 11.89 -2.27 4.88
C LEU A 202 12.12 -2.56 6.35
N THR A 203 11.23 -2.06 7.21
CA THR A 203 11.28 -2.24 8.66
C THR A 203 10.03 -2.96 9.15
N ALA A 204 10.20 -3.97 9.98
CA ALA A 204 9.14 -4.67 10.68
C ALA A 204 8.92 -4.07 12.07
N ILE A 205 7.81 -3.35 12.26
CA ILE A 205 7.42 -2.74 13.53
C ILE A 205 6.40 -3.63 14.22
N ALA A 206 6.74 -4.12 15.41
CA ALA A 206 5.85 -4.98 16.18
C ALA A 206 4.65 -4.16 16.69
N ASN A 207 3.44 -4.72 16.52
CA ASN A 207 2.28 -4.22 17.24
C ASN A 207 2.38 -4.72 18.69
N LEU A 208 2.49 -3.80 19.66
CA LEU A 208 2.63 -4.16 21.08
C LEU A 208 1.42 -4.95 21.60
N TYR A 209 0.24 -4.72 21.03
CA TYR A 209 -1.02 -5.36 21.42
C TYR A 209 -1.69 -6.02 20.21
N PRO A 210 -1.17 -7.16 19.70
CA PRO A 210 -1.66 -7.77 18.46
C PRO A 210 -3.10 -8.31 18.55
N GLY A 211 -3.61 -8.53 19.77
CA GLY A 211 -5.00 -8.91 20.03
C GLY A 211 -5.99 -7.74 20.04
N LYS A 212 -5.50 -6.49 20.11
CA LYS A 212 -6.32 -5.27 20.02
C LYS A 212 -6.42 -4.82 18.57
N GLU A 213 -7.59 -4.28 18.23
CA GLU A 213 -7.77 -3.64 16.93
C GLU A 213 -7.08 -2.29 16.94
N VAL A 214 -6.25 -2.04 15.93
CA VAL A 214 -5.73 -0.70 15.64
C VAL A 214 -6.74 -0.03 14.72
N THR A 215 -7.29 1.10 15.14
CA THR A 215 -8.27 1.87 14.37
C THR A 215 -7.56 2.72 13.33
N THR A 216 -6.57 3.51 13.78
CA THR A 216 -5.75 4.39 12.94
C THR A 216 -4.28 4.36 13.35
N ILE A 217 -3.43 4.87 12.46
CA ILE A 217 -2.07 5.27 12.81
C ILE A 217 -1.81 6.73 12.45
N ASP A 218 -0.92 7.36 13.21
CA ASP A 218 -0.33 8.64 12.85
C ASP A 218 1.15 8.47 12.50
N LEU A 219 1.63 9.33 11.60
CA LEU A 219 3.04 9.45 11.24
C LEU A 219 3.52 10.83 11.67
N VAL A 220 4.48 10.86 12.59
CA VAL A 220 4.95 12.10 13.22
C VAL A 220 6.43 12.31 12.91
N SER A 221 6.76 13.51 12.42
CA SER A 221 8.14 13.96 12.29
C SER A 221 8.72 14.23 13.69
N PRO A 222 9.86 13.63 14.05
CA PRO A 222 10.57 13.95 15.28
C PRO A 222 11.29 15.32 15.23
N LYS A 223 11.08 16.10 14.16
CA LYS A 223 11.74 17.37 13.86
C LYS A 223 13.27 17.31 13.91
N THR A 224 13.85 16.21 13.43
CA THR A 224 15.30 16.04 13.33
C THR A 224 15.82 16.52 11.96
N GLN A 225 17.14 16.41 11.75
CA GLN A 225 17.77 16.84 10.49
C GLN A 225 17.34 16.04 9.26
N THR A 226 16.79 14.84 9.46
CA THR A 226 16.38 13.90 8.43
C THR A 226 14.85 13.89 8.32
N ALA A 227 14.33 13.44 7.18
CA ALA A 227 12.89 13.28 6.95
C ALA A 227 12.57 11.87 6.44
N ALA A 228 11.40 11.38 6.81
CA ALA A 228 10.87 10.14 6.27
C ALA A 228 10.36 10.31 4.84
N CYS A 229 10.70 9.35 3.99
CA CYS A 229 10.09 9.10 2.69
C CYS A 229 9.50 7.69 2.71
N ILE A 230 8.18 7.56 2.86
CA ILE A 230 7.48 6.27 2.98
C ILE A 230 6.77 5.96 1.67
N LEU A 231 7.03 4.79 1.10
CA LEU A 231 6.46 4.35 -0.18
C LEU A 231 5.24 3.43 -0.02
N GLY A 232 5.18 2.67 1.07
CA GLY A 232 4.15 1.66 1.27
C GLY A 232 4.20 1.08 2.67
N MET A 233 3.07 0.55 3.11
CA MET A 233 2.92 -0.12 4.39
C MET A 233 2.05 -1.35 4.25
N THR A 234 2.33 -2.38 5.04
CA THR A 234 1.60 -3.64 5.02
C THR A 234 1.41 -4.14 6.43
N THR A 235 0.17 -4.48 6.78
CA THR A 235 -0.13 -5.17 8.04
C THR A 235 -0.07 -6.68 7.82
N GLY A 236 0.34 -7.45 8.83
CA GLY A 236 0.34 -8.90 8.69
C GLY A 236 0.77 -9.64 9.93
N LYS A 237 0.99 -10.95 9.76
CA LYS A 237 1.68 -11.77 10.77
C LYS A 237 3.13 -11.34 10.93
N SER A 238 3.72 -11.67 12.07
CA SER A 238 5.16 -11.56 12.28
C SER A 238 5.93 -12.55 11.39
N GLY A 239 7.17 -12.20 11.02
CA GLY A 239 8.08 -13.09 10.29
C GLY A 239 7.97 -13.07 8.75
N LEU A 240 7.21 -12.15 8.15
CA LEU A 240 7.13 -12.03 6.69
C LEU A 240 8.39 -11.42 6.05
N LEU A 241 9.09 -10.55 6.80
CA LEU A 241 10.32 -9.91 6.33
C LEU A 241 11.45 -10.93 6.23
N LYS A 242 11.86 -11.20 4.99
CA LYS A 242 12.99 -12.07 4.63
C LYS A 242 14.22 -11.21 4.37
N ARG A 243 15.25 -11.39 5.19
CA ARG A 243 16.55 -10.76 4.94
C ARG A 243 17.26 -11.45 3.77
N PRO A 244 18.05 -10.71 2.97
CA PRO A 244 19.02 -11.34 2.08
C PRO A 244 19.82 -12.37 2.88
N LYS A 245 20.04 -13.56 2.31
CA LYS A 245 20.97 -14.50 2.93
C LYS A 245 22.31 -13.79 3.01
N GLU A 246 22.90 -13.68 4.19
CA GLU A 246 24.31 -13.35 4.27
C GLU A 246 25.02 -14.44 3.49
N ASP A 247 25.65 -14.08 2.37
CA ASP A 247 26.54 -15.00 1.69
C ASP A 247 27.58 -15.41 2.74
N SER A 248 27.50 -16.67 3.16
CA SER A 248 28.50 -17.30 4.01
C SER A 248 29.82 -17.18 3.26
N LYS A 249 30.64 -16.21 3.68
CA LYS A 249 32.02 -16.06 3.22
C LYS A 249 32.84 -17.28 3.62
#